data_AF-A0A9D6QXI9-F1
#
_entry.id   AF-A0A9D6QXI9-F1
#
_cell.length_a   1.000
_cell.length_b   1.000
_cell.length_c   1.000
_cell.angle_alpha   90.00
_cell.angle_beta   90.00
_cell.angle_gamma   90.00
#
_symmetry.space_group_name_H-M   'P 1'
#
loop_
_entity.id
_entity.type
_entity.pdbx_description
1 polymer ?
#
loop_
_entity_poly.entity_id
_entity_poly.type
_entity_poly.pdbx_seq_one_letter_code
_entity_poly.pdbx_strand_id
1 'polypeptide(L)'
;GGLDFYTHHPYGYDMRMFEQTVEGYPGKPVVFTEWGGRSIGQSAVLMEATTEAIGKLVETGRLAGHSFWSWADLPEFSREGEEMVGGILTSGVVTEDRVPRADAYVGLMNLFRRAPRAPEPPSREAQILRPQTVPLSVSSRFTPVSLQKLVDDPAQAQAWSEMEGLLEQFWKVHRFTGRHWEETGRKFWTWNAPQLRLGKMLFETPVREGQTQPVVLTPNRPRVEISVGMPAQRFHFLGNVTLPDGYPVMGKLGNQVGRYVIVYQDGERQEVPLRWGEEVARSNMITIATRIDPATAQGERVIVYSKDPIREVHQTRLLSVDARGKTVARVICELAPAAEEGVPAPPDMHHVTGRNPGPAQQALVLFAITAEQRD
;
A
#
# COMPACT_ATOMS: atom_id res chain seq x y z
N GLY A 1 -7.61 4.87 29.97
CA GLY A 1 -6.83 4.61 28.75
C GLY A 1 -5.54 3.95 29.17
N GLY A 2 -5.18 2.83 28.58
CA GLY A 2 -3.95 2.09 28.87
C GLY A 2 -3.50 1.32 27.63
N LEU A 3 -2.36 0.63 27.71
CA LEU A 3 -1.81 -0.16 26.60
C LEU A 3 -2.80 -1.21 26.10
N ASP A 4 -2.90 -1.41 24.79
CA ASP A 4 -3.78 -2.42 24.17
C ASP A 4 -3.24 -3.86 24.33
N PHE A 5 -1.96 -4.00 24.63
CA PHE A 5 -1.26 -5.25 24.89
C PHE A 5 -0.11 -5.03 25.87
N TYR A 6 0.37 -6.11 26.49
CA TYR A 6 1.55 -6.12 27.34
C TYR A 6 2.79 -6.50 26.53
N THR A 7 3.93 -5.85 26.83
CA THR A 7 5.24 -6.26 26.32
C THR A 7 6.11 -6.76 27.47
N HIS A 8 6.92 -7.77 27.19
CA HIS A 8 7.91 -8.27 28.16
C HIS A 8 9.18 -8.74 27.44
N HIS A 9 10.32 -8.63 28.11
CA HIS A 9 11.64 -8.99 27.57
C HIS A 9 12.22 -10.18 28.35
N PRO A 10 11.74 -11.42 28.14
CA PRO A 10 12.23 -12.57 28.90
C PRO A 10 13.65 -12.96 28.45
N TYR A 11 14.66 -12.45 29.15
CA TYR A 11 16.05 -12.87 29.00
C TYR A 11 16.40 -13.93 30.05
N GLY A 12 16.48 -15.19 29.62
CA GLY A 12 16.88 -16.30 30.47
C GLY A 12 16.83 -17.64 29.73
N TYR A 13 17.36 -18.67 30.39
CA TYR A 13 17.51 -20.01 29.84
C TYR A 13 16.62 -21.06 30.53
N ASP A 14 15.77 -20.64 31.47
CA ASP A 14 14.74 -21.50 32.06
C ASP A 14 13.45 -21.41 31.24
N MET A 15 13.11 -22.48 30.53
CA MET A 15 11.94 -22.48 29.64
C MET A 15 10.62 -22.19 30.36
N ARG A 16 10.55 -22.48 31.67
CA ARG A 16 9.36 -22.19 32.49
C ARG A 16 9.08 -20.69 32.61
N MET A 17 10.10 -19.85 32.44
CA MET A 17 9.95 -18.40 32.53
C MET A 17 9.01 -17.85 31.47
N PHE A 18 8.97 -18.44 30.27
CA PHE A 18 8.11 -17.96 29.19
C PHE A 18 6.64 -18.15 29.53
N GLU A 19 6.29 -19.33 30.08
CA GLU A 19 4.92 -19.62 30.53
C GLU A 19 4.52 -18.73 31.71
N GLN A 20 5.38 -18.63 32.72
CA GLN A 20 5.15 -17.79 33.91
C GLN A 20 4.98 -16.31 33.55
N THR A 21 5.76 -15.83 32.58
CA THR A 21 5.64 -14.46 32.09
C THR A 21 4.25 -14.21 31.50
N VAL A 22 3.77 -15.10 30.63
CA VAL A 22 2.44 -14.94 30.03
C VAL A 22 1.33 -15.01 31.09
N GLU A 23 1.46 -15.89 32.08
CA GLU A 23 0.49 -16.01 33.18
C GLU A 23 0.42 -14.77 34.08
N GLY A 24 1.55 -14.05 34.22
CA GLY A 24 1.61 -12.79 34.98
C GLY A 24 0.84 -11.63 34.36
N TYR A 25 0.38 -11.74 33.11
CA TYR A 25 -0.28 -10.67 32.37
C TYR A 25 -1.72 -11.03 31.93
N PRO A 26 -2.69 -11.07 32.86
CA PRO A 26 -4.06 -11.45 32.53
C PRO A 26 -4.80 -10.35 31.75
N GLY A 27 -5.72 -10.77 30.88
CA GLY A 27 -6.78 -9.92 30.32
C GLY A 27 -6.41 -9.11 29.07
N LYS A 28 -5.17 -9.14 28.59
CA LYS A 28 -4.76 -8.53 27.31
C LYS A 28 -3.72 -9.39 26.59
N PRO A 29 -3.56 -9.24 25.27
CA PRO A 29 -2.49 -9.91 24.53
C PRO A 29 -1.11 -9.60 25.11
N VAL A 30 -0.20 -10.58 25.10
CA VAL A 30 1.20 -10.43 25.51
C VAL A 30 2.09 -10.62 24.28
N VAL A 31 3.10 -9.76 24.16
CA VAL A 31 4.10 -9.80 23.08
C VAL A 31 5.49 -9.81 23.69
N PHE A 32 6.34 -10.76 23.29
CA PHE A 32 7.75 -10.73 23.64
C PHE A 32 8.51 -9.85 22.64
N THR A 33 8.72 -8.58 22.96
CA THR A 33 9.40 -7.64 22.07
C THR A 33 10.90 -7.88 21.98
N GLU A 34 11.47 -8.58 22.96
CA GLU A 34 12.85 -9.06 22.94
C GLU A 34 12.98 -10.38 23.70
N TRP A 35 13.73 -11.32 23.15
CA TRP A 35 14.21 -12.55 23.81
C TRP A 35 15.38 -13.09 22.99
N GLY A 36 16.23 -13.93 23.57
CA GLY A 36 17.41 -14.45 22.88
C GLY A 36 18.71 -14.00 23.53
N GLY A 37 19.61 -13.43 22.75
CA GLY A 37 20.99 -13.16 23.17
C GLY A 37 21.98 -14.22 22.68
N ARG A 38 23.27 -13.97 22.95
CA ARG A 38 24.39 -14.81 22.51
C ARG A 38 24.25 -16.24 23.01
N SER A 39 23.90 -16.42 24.29
CA SER A 39 23.82 -17.74 24.92
C SER A 39 22.75 -18.63 24.28
N ILE A 40 21.63 -18.06 23.83
CA ILE A 40 20.56 -18.79 23.16
C ILE A 40 20.88 -18.95 21.66
N GLY A 41 21.20 -17.86 20.97
CA GLY A 41 21.40 -17.85 19.52
C GLY A 41 22.66 -18.58 19.02
N GLN A 42 23.62 -18.84 19.91
CA GLN A 42 24.87 -19.56 19.58
C GLN A 42 24.94 -20.94 20.28
N SER A 43 23.80 -21.46 20.73
CA SER A 43 23.68 -22.81 21.29
C SER A 43 22.50 -23.52 20.64
N ALA A 44 22.76 -24.48 19.76
CA ALA A 44 21.71 -25.29 19.11
C ALA A 44 20.69 -25.86 20.11
N VAL A 45 21.15 -26.37 21.25
CA VAL A 45 20.31 -26.98 22.28
C VAL A 45 19.39 -25.95 22.95
N LEU A 46 19.94 -24.79 23.34
CA LEU A 46 19.13 -23.74 23.97
C LEU A 46 18.19 -23.09 22.96
N MET A 47 18.62 -22.91 21.72
CA MET A 47 17.78 -22.37 20.67
C MET A 47 16.59 -23.29 20.37
N GLU A 48 16.82 -24.59 20.24
CA GLU A 48 15.75 -25.56 20.03
C GLU A 48 14.77 -25.57 21.21
N ALA A 49 15.27 -25.67 22.45
CA ALA A 49 14.41 -25.67 23.64
C ALA A 49 13.59 -24.37 23.77
N THR A 50 14.21 -23.22 23.50
CA THR A 50 13.56 -21.90 23.59
C THR A 50 12.49 -21.73 22.52
N THR A 51 12.81 -22.09 21.27
CA THR A 51 11.85 -22.02 20.17
C THR A 51 10.69 -23.00 20.35
N GLU A 52 10.92 -24.17 20.94
CA GLU A 52 9.86 -25.10 21.33
C GLU A 52 8.90 -24.49 22.37
N ALA A 53 9.45 -23.89 23.43
CA ALA A 53 8.66 -23.28 24.50
C ALA A 53 7.82 -22.08 23.99
N ILE A 54 8.45 -21.17 23.24
CA ILE A 54 7.76 -20.03 22.63
C ILE A 54 6.74 -20.50 21.58
N GLY A 55 7.10 -21.50 20.77
CA GLY A 55 6.23 -22.08 19.75
C GLY A 55 4.92 -22.59 20.34
N LYS A 56 4.97 -23.36 21.44
CA LYS A 56 3.76 -23.84 22.14
C LYS A 56 2.86 -22.71 22.62
N LEU A 57 3.45 -21.62 23.14
CA LEU A 57 2.68 -20.46 23.58
C LEU A 57 1.98 -19.75 22.42
N VAL A 58 2.63 -19.67 21.26
CA VAL A 58 2.03 -19.11 20.03
C VAL A 58 0.94 -20.02 19.49
N GLU A 59 1.20 -21.32 19.38
CA GLU A 59 0.26 -22.33 18.87
C GLU A 59 -1.03 -22.40 19.72
N THR A 60 -0.90 -22.24 21.04
CA THR A 60 -2.05 -22.21 21.96
C THR A 60 -2.74 -20.85 22.06
N GLY A 61 -2.27 -19.84 21.31
CA GLY A 61 -2.81 -18.48 21.33
C GLY A 61 -2.55 -17.72 22.63
N ARG A 62 -1.69 -18.25 23.51
CA ARG A 62 -1.32 -17.62 24.79
C ARG A 62 -0.32 -16.48 24.60
N LEU A 63 0.51 -16.55 23.57
CA LEU A 63 1.43 -15.48 23.17
C LEU A 63 1.01 -14.90 21.82
N ALA A 64 0.82 -13.59 21.75
CA ALA A 64 0.30 -12.91 20.57
C ALA A 64 1.38 -12.53 19.55
N GLY A 65 2.65 -12.51 19.96
CA GLY A 65 3.78 -12.25 19.07
C GLY A 65 5.12 -12.33 19.80
N HIS A 66 6.20 -12.43 19.03
CA HIS A 66 7.56 -12.42 19.56
C HIS A 66 8.56 -11.82 18.57
N SER A 67 9.68 -11.30 19.07
CA SER A 67 10.80 -10.78 18.28
C SER A 67 12.12 -11.16 18.93
N PHE A 68 12.99 -11.84 18.17
CA PHE A 68 14.30 -12.25 18.65
C PHE A 68 15.25 -11.05 18.69
N TRP A 69 15.91 -10.85 19.82
CA TRP A 69 16.98 -9.87 19.96
C TRP A 69 18.33 -10.56 19.71
N SER A 70 19.05 -10.24 18.64
CA SER A 70 18.80 -9.21 17.62
C SER A 70 18.92 -9.79 16.20
N TRP A 71 18.45 -9.06 15.19
CA TRP A 71 18.64 -9.51 13.80
C TRP A 71 20.13 -9.58 13.44
N ALA A 72 20.89 -8.51 13.68
CA ALA A 72 22.34 -8.50 13.49
C ALA A 72 23.08 -8.05 14.74
N ASP A 73 24.37 -8.40 14.78
CA ASP A 73 25.32 -7.78 15.69
C ASP A 73 25.28 -6.25 15.51
N LEU A 74 25.47 -5.52 16.61
CA LEU A 74 25.44 -4.07 16.58
C LEU A 74 26.51 -3.47 17.52
N PRO A 75 27.04 -2.28 17.19
CA PRO A 75 27.94 -1.58 18.09
C PRO A 75 27.23 -1.09 19.36
N GLU A 76 27.76 -1.43 20.54
CA GLU A 76 27.31 -0.92 21.84
C GLU A 76 28.53 -0.53 22.68
N PHE A 77 29.03 0.69 22.47
CA PHE A 77 30.30 1.15 23.06
C PHE A 77 30.24 1.41 24.57
N SER A 78 29.05 1.47 25.16
CA SER A 78 28.83 1.71 26.60
C SER A 78 28.51 0.45 27.39
N ARG A 79 28.50 -0.72 26.75
CA ARG A 79 28.14 -2.00 27.37
C ARG A 79 29.37 -2.87 27.57
N GLU A 80 29.44 -3.50 28.73
CA GLU A 80 30.41 -4.54 29.07
C GLU A 80 29.67 -5.84 29.39
N GLY A 81 30.23 -6.98 28.98
CA GLY A 81 29.63 -8.28 29.27
C GLY A 81 30.09 -9.40 28.35
N GLU A 82 29.67 -10.63 28.65
CA GLU A 82 30.05 -11.85 27.92
C GLU A 82 29.57 -11.87 26.45
N GLU A 83 28.59 -11.03 26.11
CA GLU A 83 28.09 -10.89 24.74
C GLU A 83 28.89 -9.89 23.89
N MET A 84 29.79 -9.14 24.51
CA MET A 84 30.54 -8.06 23.86
C MET A 84 31.89 -8.53 23.33
N VAL A 85 32.21 -8.22 22.07
CA VAL A 85 33.53 -8.45 21.47
C VAL A 85 33.95 -7.19 20.72
N GLY A 86 34.99 -6.50 21.21
CA GLY A 86 35.53 -5.30 20.54
C GLY A 86 34.52 -4.15 20.41
N GLY A 87 33.62 -3.97 21.39
CA GLY A 87 32.57 -2.95 21.34
C GLY A 87 31.33 -3.35 20.52
N ILE A 88 31.31 -4.58 19.99
CA ILE A 88 30.17 -5.14 19.25
C ILE A 88 29.40 -6.12 20.15
N LEU A 89 28.09 -5.95 20.22
CA LEU A 89 27.18 -6.92 20.82
C LEU A 89 26.97 -8.07 19.82
N THR A 90 27.46 -9.26 20.16
CA THR A 90 27.47 -10.44 19.28
C THR A 90 26.25 -11.36 19.46
N SER A 91 25.08 -10.78 19.70
CA SER A 91 23.80 -11.50 19.91
C SER A 91 23.00 -11.73 18.62
N GLY A 92 23.50 -11.27 17.47
CA GLY A 92 22.75 -11.27 16.23
C GLY A 92 22.48 -12.66 15.67
N VAL A 93 21.33 -12.85 15.02
CA VAL A 93 21.08 -13.99 14.12
C VAL A 93 22.10 -13.99 12.97
N VAL A 94 22.54 -12.81 12.55
CA VAL A 94 23.61 -12.61 11.59
C VAL A 94 24.73 -11.72 12.16
N THR A 95 25.94 -11.81 11.62
CA THR A 95 27.03 -10.89 11.95
C THR A 95 26.73 -9.47 11.46
N GLU A 96 27.56 -8.49 11.82
CA GLU A 96 27.49 -7.11 11.28
C GLU A 96 27.46 -7.11 9.74
N ASP A 97 28.28 -7.96 9.12
CA ASP A 97 28.36 -8.20 7.66
C ASP A 97 27.26 -9.11 7.10
N ARG A 98 26.23 -9.42 7.89
CA ARG A 98 25.07 -10.25 7.52
C ARG A 98 25.39 -11.71 7.20
N VAL A 99 26.48 -12.25 7.77
CA VAL A 99 26.77 -13.69 7.71
C VAL A 99 25.87 -14.42 8.71
N PRO A 100 25.02 -15.38 8.29
CA PRO A 100 24.12 -16.07 9.21
C PRO A 100 24.81 -16.98 10.22
N ARG A 101 24.32 -16.97 11.46
CA ARG A 101 24.61 -17.99 12.47
C ARG A 101 23.58 -19.11 12.35
N ALA A 102 24.04 -20.30 11.97
CA ALA A 102 23.17 -21.40 11.55
C ALA A 102 22.12 -21.77 12.62
N ASP A 103 22.54 -21.88 13.89
CA ASP A 103 21.66 -22.30 14.98
C ASP A 103 20.50 -21.32 15.20
N ALA A 104 20.81 -20.03 15.39
CA ALA A 104 19.78 -19.00 15.50
C ALA A 104 18.89 -18.94 14.26
N TYR A 105 19.48 -18.97 13.07
CA TYR A 105 18.74 -18.84 11.82
C TYR A 105 17.76 -19.99 11.59
N VAL A 106 18.22 -21.23 11.76
CA VAL A 106 17.39 -22.45 11.59
C VAL A 106 16.33 -22.53 12.68
N GLY A 107 16.69 -22.24 13.93
CA GLY A 107 15.75 -22.21 15.05
C GLY A 107 14.58 -21.24 14.82
N LEU A 108 14.89 -20.00 14.42
CA LEU A 108 13.87 -19.00 14.11
C LEU A 108 13.04 -19.36 12.88
N MET A 109 13.68 -19.89 11.83
CA MET A 109 12.94 -20.35 10.64
C MET A 109 11.92 -21.43 11.01
N ASN A 110 12.29 -22.39 11.87
CA ASN A 110 11.38 -23.42 12.35
C ASN A 110 10.26 -22.84 13.21
N LEU A 111 10.58 -21.92 14.12
CA LEU A 111 9.58 -21.23 14.93
C LEU A 111 8.56 -20.48 14.08
N PHE A 112 9.00 -19.71 13.08
CA PHE A 112 8.09 -18.97 12.20
C PHE A 112 7.22 -19.88 11.31
N ARG A 113 7.68 -21.10 11.02
CA ARG A 113 6.87 -22.11 10.31
C ARG A 113 5.80 -22.77 11.17
N ARG A 114 5.96 -22.78 12.50
CA ARG A 114 5.01 -23.37 13.46
C ARG A 114 3.77 -22.53 13.71
N ALA A 115 3.80 -21.26 13.30
CA ALA A 115 2.63 -20.41 13.27
C ALA A 115 2.10 -20.24 11.83
N PRO A 116 1.65 -21.30 11.13
CA PRO A 116 0.82 -21.09 9.97
C PRO A 116 -0.51 -20.58 10.51
N ARG A 117 -0.64 -19.25 10.70
CA ARG A 117 -1.95 -18.68 10.39
C ARG A 117 -2.18 -19.13 8.96
N ALA A 118 -3.19 -20.00 8.77
CA ALA A 118 -3.73 -20.20 7.44
C ALA A 118 -3.88 -18.80 6.87
N PRO A 119 -3.27 -18.48 5.71
CA PRO A 119 -3.41 -17.15 5.15
C PRO A 119 -4.91 -16.92 5.05
N GLU A 120 -5.44 -16.06 5.92
CA GLU A 120 -6.81 -15.63 5.79
C GLU A 120 -6.90 -15.09 4.36
N PRO A 121 -7.87 -15.56 3.56
CA PRO A 121 -8.02 -15.03 2.22
C PRO A 121 -8.06 -13.51 2.36
N PRO A 122 -7.23 -12.78 1.59
CA PRO A 122 -7.09 -11.34 1.77
C PRO A 122 -8.48 -10.71 1.74
N SER A 123 -8.80 -9.92 2.76
CA SER A 123 -10.11 -9.31 2.88
C SER A 123 -10.40 -8.53 1.61
N ARG A 124 -11.52 -8.85 0.96
CA ARG A 124 -12.00 -8.12 -0.23
C ARG A 124 -12.73 -6.83 0.13
N GLU A 125 -12.75 -6.48 1.41
CA GLU A 125 -13.32 -5.24 1.89
C GLU A 125 -12.28 -4.12 1.81
N ALA A 126 -12.72 -3.00 1.25
CA ALA A 126 -11.98 -1.76 1.30
C ALA A 126 -12.12 -1.13 2.70
N GLN A 127 -10.99 -0.76 3.30
CA GLN A 127 -10.99 0.13 4.45
C GLN A 127 -11.32 1.54 3.98
N ILE A 128 -12.46 2.07 4.43
CA ILE A 128 -12.89 3.44 4.16
C ILE A 128 -12.32 4.37 5.23
N LEU A 129 -11.60 5.41 4.80
CA LEU A 129 -11.06 6.45 5.65
C LEU A 129 -11.90 7.72 5.52
N ARG A 130 -12.02 8.46 6.63
CA ARG A 130 -12.78 9.71 6.66
C ARG A 130 -11.96 10.85 6.02
N PRO A 131 -12.49 11.54 4.99
CA PRO A 131 -11.91 12.78 4.47
C PRO A 131 -11.79 13.84 5.57
N GLN A 132 -10.66 14.55 5.64
CA GLN A 132 -10.37 15.51 6.71
C GLN A 132 -10.60 16.95 6.27
N THR A 133 -10.27 17.28 5.02
CA THR A 133 -10.20 18.67 4.54
C THR A 133 -11.33 19.07 3.61
N VAL A 134 -12.16 18.13 3.15
CA VAL A 134 -13.27 18.44 2.23
C VAL A 134 -14.37 19.22 2.95
N PRO A 135 -14.58 20.52 2.65
CA PRO A 135 -15.62 21.31 3.30
C PRO A 135 -16.97 20.93 2.69
N LEU A 136 -17.83 20.30 3.48
CA LEU A 136 -19.18 19.89 3.06
C LEU A 136 -20.20 20.90 3.57
N SER A 137 -21.01 21.50 2.68
CA SER A 137 -22.18 22.28 3.13
C SER A 137 -23.26 21.33 3.66
N VAL A 138 -24.06 21.83 4.61
CA VAL A 138 -25.23 21.09 5.11
C VAL A 138 -26.27 20.91 4.01
N SER A 139 -26.36 21.87 3.07
CA SER A 139 -27.25 21.88 1.91
C SER A 139 -26.66 21.24 0.64
N SER A 140 -25.53 20.53 0.75
CA SER A 140 -24.93 19.86 -0.40
C SER A 140 -25.65 18.56 -0.72
N ARG A 141 -26.06 18.42 -1.98
CA ARG A 141 -26.50 17.17 -2.60
C ARG A 141 -25.37 16.57 -3.42
N PHE A 142 -25.14 15.26 -3.25
CA PHE A 142 -24.12 14.51 -3.99
C PHE A 142 -24.77 13.56 -4.97
N THR A 143 -24.56 13.79 -6.26
CA THR A 143 -25.11 12.98 -7.36
C THR A 143 -23.96 12.25 -8.06
N PRO A 144 -23.91 10.91 -8.00
CA PRO A 144 -22.91 10.12 -8.71
C PRO A 144 -22.97 10.36 -10.23
N VAL A 145 -21.80 10.39 -10.86
CA VAL A 145 -21.68 10.36 -12.33
C VAL A 145 -21.35 8.93 -12.73
N SER A 146 -22.27 8.28 -13.44
CA SER A 146 -22.10 6.87 -13.82
C SER A 146 -20.96 6.69 -14.81
N LEU A 147 -20.00 5.82 -14.45
CA LEU A 147 -18.88 5.43 -15.31
C LEU A 147 -19.11 4.06 -15.98
N GLN A 148 -20.23 3.38 -15.70
CA GLN A 148 -20.46 2.00 -16.13
C GLN A 148 -20.39 1.83 -17.65
N LYS A 149 -21.01 2.76 -18.41
CA LYS A 149 -20.99 2.73 -19.88
C LYS A 149 -19.57 2.77 -20.46
N LEU A 150 -18.65 3.47 -19.80
CA LEU A 150 -17.25 3.51 -20.23
C LEU A 150 -16.59 2.18 -19.97
N VAL A 151 -16.79 1.60 -18.79
CA VAL A 151 -16.19 0.31 -18.44
C VAL A 151 -16.70 -0.79 -19.35
N ASP A 152 -17.98 -0.80 -19.70
CA ASP A 152 -18.59 -1.73 -20.64
C ASP A 152 -18.04 -1.60 -22.08
N ASP A 153 -17.42 -0.47 -22.44
CA ASP A 153 -16.82 -0.25 -23.75
C ASP A 153 -15.63 -1.20 -24.01
N PRO A 154 -15.54 -1.84 -25.19
CA PRO A 154 -14.39 -2.66 -25.57
C PRO A 154 -13.03 -1.94 -25.45
N ALA A 155 -12.98 -0.62 -25.67
CA ALA A 155 -11.76 0.17 -25.50
C ALA A 155 -11.28 0.18 -24.04
N GLN A 156 -12.18 0.22 -23.05
CA GLN A 156 -11.80 0.12 -21.65
C GLN A 156 -11.40 -1.31 -21.25
N ALA A 157 -12.01 -2.34 -21.84
CA ALA A 157 -11.53 -3.71 -21.66
C ALA A 157 -10.08 -3.87 -22.15
N GLN A 158 -9.73 -3.23 -23.27
CA GLN A 158 -8.36 -3.21 -23.78
C GLN A 158 -7.42 -2.38 -22.90
N ALA A 159 -7.83 -1.19 -22.43
CA ALA A 159 -7.05 -0.39 -21.47
C ALA A 159 -6.77 -1.15 -20.16
N TRP A 160 -7.75 -1.90 -19.66
CA TRP A 160 -7.60 -2.76 -18.49
C TRP A 160 -6.55 -3.85 -18.72
N SER A 161 -6.65 -4.57 -19.84
CA SER A 161 -5.68 -5.62 -20.20
C SER A 161 -4.27 -5.06 -20.37
N GLU A 162 -4.13 -3.86 -20.92
CA GLU A 162 -2.83 -3.18 -21.00
C GLU A 162 -2.26 -2.85 -19.63
N MET A 163 -3.08 -2.36 -18.70
CA MET A 163 -2.66 -2.08 -17.33
C MET A 163 -2.24 -3.34 -16.58
N GLU A 164 -2.95 -4.46 -16.75
CA GLU A 164 -2.52 -5.76 -16.22
C GLU A 164 -1.19 -6.23 -16.85
N GLY A 165 -0.97 -5.96 -18.14
CA GLY A 165 0.32 -6.19 -18.79
C GLY A 165 1.46 -5.35 -18.20
N LEU A 166 1.20 -4.08 -17.85
CA LEU A 166 2.18 -3.23 -17.15
C LEU A 166 2.50 -3.77 -15.75
N LEU A 167 1.49 -4.24 -15.01
CA LEU A 167 1.69 -4.90 -13.71
C LEU A 167 2.51 -6.18 -13.84
N GLU A 168 2.23 -7.03 -14.82
CA GLU A 168 3.00 -8.25 -15.09
C GLU A 168 4.48 -7.92 -15.36
N GLN A 169 4.74 -6.93 -16.21
CA GLN A 169 6.11 -6.49 -16.51
C GLN A 169 6.81 -5.95 -15.26
N PHE A 170 6.13 -5.12 -14.47
CA PHE A 170 6.65 -4.59 -13.21
C PHE A 170 7.10 -5.71 -12.27
N TRP A 171 6.25 -6.71 -12.04
CA TRP A 171 6.58 -7.80 -11.12
C TRP A 171 7.72 -8.70 -11.62
N LYS A 172 7.87 -8.88 -12.93
CA LYS A 172 8.94 -9.69 -13.55
C LYS A 172 10.35 -9.11 -13.38
N VAL A 173 10.49 -7.78 -13.35
CA VAL A 173 11.80 -7.11 -13.36
C VAL A 173 12.49 -7.14 -12.00
N HIS A 174 11.76 -7.37 -10.91
CA HIS A 174 12.31 -7.35 -9.56
C HIS A 174 12.74 -8.77 -9.10
N ARG A 175 14.02 -8.92 -8.75
CA ARG A 175 14.71 -10.19 -8.43
C ARG A 175 13.99 -11.12 -7.44
N PHE A 176 13.23 -10.55 -6.50
CA PHE A 176 12.57 -11.30 -5.42
C PHE A 176 11.05 -11.41 -5.58
N THR A 177 10.48 -10.87 -6.66
CA THR A 177 9.02 -10.86 -6.90
C THR A 177 8.65 -11.37 -8.29
N GLY A 178 9.58 -11.96 -9.03
CA GLY A 178 9.37 -12.40 -10.42
C GLY A 178 8.19 -13.35 -10.62
N ARG A 179 7.81 -14.11 -9.58
CA ARG A 179 6.65 -15.02 -9.58
C ARG A 179 5.39 -14.45 -8.93
N HIS A 180 5.45 -13.26 -8.33
CA HIS A 180 4.36 -12.68 -7.54
C HIS A 180 3.06 -12.55 -8.34
N TRP A 181 3.14 -12.04 -9.56
CA TRP A 181 1.96 -11.88 -10.43
C TRP A 181 1.30 -13.23 -10.75
N GLU A 182 2.10 -14.28 -10.93
CA GLU A 182 1.64 -15.62 -11.27
C GLU A 182 1.01 -16.30 -10.06
N GLU A 183 1.67 -16.20 -8.90
CA GLU A 183 1.23 -16.77 -7.63
C GLU A 183 -0.05 -16.10 -7.10
N THR A 184 -0.28 -14.83 -7.46
CA THR A 184 -1.49 -14.07 -7.07
C THR A 184 -2.61 -14.09 -8.12
N GLY A 185 -2.54 -15.02 -9.08
CA GLY A 185 -3.64 -15.31 -10.00
C GLY A 185 -3.70 -14.47 -11.27
N ARG A 186 -2.63 -13.73 -11.60
CA ARG A 186 -2.48 -12.94 -12.85
C ARG A 186 -3.59 -11.94 -13.12
N LYS A 187 -4.19 -11.41 -12.06
CA LYS A 187 -5.25 -10.41 -12.14
C LYS A 187 -5.00 -9.30 -11.16
N PHE A 188 -5.31 -8.08 -11.57
CA PHE A 188 -5.49 -6.99 -10.63
C PHE A 188 -6.89 -7.11 -10.05
N TRP A 189 -7.04 -6.91 -8.74
CA TRP A 189 -8.36 -6.88 -8.13
C TRP A 189 -8.53 -5.64 -7.27
N THR A 190 -9.78 -5.20 -7.16
CA THR A 190 -10.20 -4.11 -6.29
C THR A 190 -11.35 -4.59 -5.40
N TRP A 191 -11.87 -3.75 -4.52
CA TRP A 191 -12.95 -4.15 -3.62
C TRP A 191 -14.25 -4.50 -4.37
N ASN A 192 -15.16 -5.20 -3.68
CA ASN A 192 -16.45 -5.61 -4.25
C ASN A 192 -17.59 -4.74 -3.70
N ALA A 193 -17.72 -3.51 -4.19
CA ALA A 193 -18.82 -2.64 -3.78
C ALA A 193 -19.23 -1.70 -4.93
N PRO A 194 -20.43 -1.86 -5.53
CA PRO A 194 -20.91 -0.99 -6.62
C PRO A 194 -21.17 0.45 -6.15
N GLN A 195 -21.35 0.64 -4.85
CA GLN A 195 -21.58 1.94 -4.23
C GLN A 195 -20.73 2.07 -2.98
N LEU A 196 -20.24 3.29 -2.75
CA LEU A 196 -19.44 3.64 -1.59
C LEU A 196 -19.91 4.98 -1.03
N ARG A 197 -19.85 5.12 0.29
CA ARG A 197 -20.11 6.39 0.98
C ARG A 197 -18.86 6.87 1.70
N LEU A 198 -18.42 8.08 1.35
CA LEU A 198 -17.37 8.81 2.06
C LEU A 198 -18.04 9.95 2.84
N GLY A 199 -18.51 9.65 4.05
CA GLY A 199 -19.39 10.56 4.78
C GLY A 199 -20.71 10.78 4.04
N LYS A 200 -21.02 12.03 3.64
CA LYS A 200 -22.22 12.36 2.86
C LYS A 200 -22.08 12.11 1.36
N MET A 201 -20.85 11.98 0.85
CA MET A 201 -20.59 11.77 -0.57
C MET A 201 -20.94 10.34 -0.96
N LEU A 202 -21.90 10.18 -1.87
CA LEU A 202 -22.23 8.90 -2.49
C LEU A 202 -21.43 8.76 -3.79
N PHE A 203 -20.76 7.64 -3.96
CA PHE A 203 -20.08 7.26 -5.19
C PHE A 203 -20.71 6.00 -5.76
N GLU A 204 -20.82 5.95 -7.08
CA GLU A 204 -21.06 4.73 -7.84
C GLU A 204 -19.74 4.32 -8.50
N THR A 205 -19.28 3.11 -8.21
CA THR A 205 -18.12 2.54 -8.89
C THR A 205 -18.59 1.58 -9.96
N PRO A 206 -18.05 1.64 -11.18
CA PRO A 206 -18.39 0.71 -12.23
C PRO A 206 -17.94 -0.72 -11.88
N VAL A 207 -18.74 -1.70 -12.28
CA VAL A 207 -18.55 -3.12 -11.96
C VAL A 207 -18.50 -3.94 -13.24
N ARG A 208 -17.56 -4.89 -13.32
CA ARG A 208 -17.53 -5.94 -14.34
C ARG A 208 -17.27 -7.27 -13.66
N GLU A 209 -18.01 -8.32 -14.03
CA GLU A 209 -17.87 -9.67 -13.44
C GLU A 209 -17.98 -9.68 -11.89
N GLY A 210 -18.80 -8.78 -11.33
CA GLY A 210 -19.01 -8.68 -9.88
C GLY A 210 -17.87 -8.02 -9.10
N GLN A 211 -16.87 -7.44 -9.78
CA GLN A 211 -15.77 -6.70 -9.17
C GLN A 211 -15.78 -5.24 -9.61
N THR A 212 -15.40 -4.32 -8.72
CA THR A 212 -15.19 -2.93 -9.12
C THR A 212 -14.05 -2.86 -10.13
N GLN A 213 -14.32 -2.26 -11.30
CA GLN A 213 -13.35 -2.12 -12.37
C GLN A 213 -13.25 -0.64 -12.75
N PRO A 214 -12.27 0.12 -12.26
CA PRO A 214 -12.16 1.55 -12.55
C PRO A 214 -11.95 1.85 -14.04
N VAL A 215 -12.21 3.10 -14.41
CA VAL A 215 -11.77 3.62 -15.70
C VAL A 215 -10.24 3.77 -15.68
N VAL A 216 -9.59 3.25 -16.72
CA VAL A 216 -8.14 3.22 -16.85
C VAL A 216 -7.73 4.01 -18.08
N LEU A 217 -6.73 4.89 -17.90
CA LEU A 217 -6.03 5.56 -18.98
C LEU A 217 -4.63 4.98 -19.08
N THR A 218 -4.24 4.52 -20.26
CA THR A 218 -2.92 3.96 -20.57
C THR A 218 -2.23 4.82 -21.63
N PRO A 219 -0.92 4.65 -21.89
CA PRO A 219 -0.25 5.36 -22.98
C PRO A 219 -0.89 5.14 -24.35
N ASN A 220 -1.46 3.96 -24.60
CA ASN A 220 -2.16 3.65 -25.86
C ASN A 220 -3.61 4.12 -25.88
N ARG A 221 -4.22 4.34 -24.71
CA ARG A 221 -5.56 4.90 -24.55
C ARG A 221 -5.51 6.07 -23.55
N PRO A 222 -4.88 7.18 -23.93
CA PRO A 222 -4.55 8.25 -23.00
C PRO A 222 -5.73 9.18 -22.74
N ARG A 223 -6.91 8.94 -23.31
CA ARG A 223 -8.04 9.87 -23.24
C ARG A 223 -9.37 9.14 -23.11
N VAL A 224 -10.21 9.61 -22.20
CA VAL A 224 -11.61 9.18 -22.04
C VAL A 224 -12.51 10.40 -21.85
N GLU A 225 -13.77 10.25 -22.25
CA GLU A 225 -14.78 11.31 -22.16
C GLU A 225 -15.98 10.82 -21.35
N ILE A 226 -16.26 11.49 -20.25
CA ILE A 226 -17.29 11.14 -19.28
C ILE A 226 -18.45 12.11 -19.43
N SER A 227 -19.62 11.62 -19.83
CA SER A 227 -20.83 12.43 -19.90
C SER A 227 -21.36 12.76 -18.50
N VAL A 228 -21.70 14.02 -18.24
CA VAL A 228 -22.17 14.49 -16.93
C VAL A 228 -23.61 14.97 -16.99
N GLY A 229 -23.89 15.99 -17.81
CA GLY A 229 -25.25 16.47 -18.08
C GLY A 229 -25.98 17.11 -16.89
N MET A 230 -25.27 17.63 -15.89
CA MET A 230 -25.88 18.22 -14.69
C MET A 230 -25.10 19.45 -14.19
N PRO A 231 -25.74 20.38 -13.45
CA PRO A 231 -25.03 21.45 -12.76
C PRO A 231 -24.12 20.87 -11.67
N ALA A 232 -22.96 21.49 -11.46
CA ALA A 232 -22.03 21.12 -10.40
C ALA A 232 -21.36 22.35 -9.82
N GLN A 233 -21.35 22.46 -8.49
CA GLN A 233 -20.54 23.41 -7.74
C GLN A 233 -19.12 22.88 -7.54
N ARG A 234 -18.98 21.55 -7.47
CA ARG A 234 -17.71 20.86 -7.30
C ARG A 234 -17.82 19.44 -7.81
N PHE A 235 -16.73 18.87 -8.27
CA PHE A 235 -16.58 17.44 -8.49
C PHE A 235 -15.66 16.84 -7.45
N HIS A 236 -16.02 15.64 -7.00
CA HIS A 236 -15.15 14.80 -6.19
C HIS A 236 -14.77 13.58 -7.02
N PHE A 237 -13.47 13.44 -7.30
CA PHE A 237 -12.89 12.35 -8.07
C PHE A 237 -12.27 11.34 -7.11
N LEU A 238 -12.78 10.12 -7.12
CA LEU A 238 -12.22 8.99 -6.37
C LEU A 238 -11.27 8.21 -7.29
N GLY A 239 -9.99 8.17 -6.95
CA GLY A 239 -8.93 7.58 -7.78
C GLY A 239 -7.67 8.42 -7.69
N ASN A 240 -7.27 9.04 -8.79
CA ASN A 240 -6.09 9.93 -8.87
C ASN A 240 -4.82 9.21 -8.41
N VAL A 241 -4.70 7.95 -8.81
CA VAL A 241 -3.55 7.12 -8.50
C VAL A 241 -3.02 6.46 -9.76
N THR A 242 -1.72 6.16 -9.75
CA THR A 242 -1.08 5.41 -10.84
C THR A 242 -0.71 3.98 -10.48
N LEU A 243 -0.67 3.15 -11.51
CA LEU A 243 -0.20 1.77 -11.50
C LEU A 243 0.78 1.55 -12.67
N PRO A 244 1.71 0.59 -12.58
CA PRO A 244 2.07 -0.17 -11.38
C PRO A 244 2.85 0.67 -10.35
N ASP A 245 3.39 1.82 -10.77
CA ASP A 245 4.25 2.68 -9.97
C ASP A 245 3.90 4.18 -10.18
N GLY A 246 4.63 5.09 -9.52
CA GLY A 246 4.41 6.53 -9.52
C GLY A 246 5.13 7.22 -8.35
N TYR A 247 4.81 8.48 -8.13
CA TYR A 247 5.39 9.28 -7.05
C TYR A 247 5.06 8.70 -5.67
N PRO A 248 6.02 8.59 -4.72
CA PRO A 248 7.34 9.22 -4.69
C PRO A 248 8.50 8.39 -5.27
N VAL A 249 8.24 7.18 -5.76
CA VAL A 249 9.32 6.30 -6.27
C VAL A 249 9.74 6.72 -7.68
N MET A 250 8.80 7.23 -8.47
CA MET A 250 9.03 7.71 -9.82
C MET A 250 8.42 9.10 -10.04
N GLY A 251 8.95 9.77 -11.06
CA GLY A 251 8.51 11.12 -11.44
C GLY A 251 9.06 12.19 -10.51
N LYS A 252 9.00 13.43 -10.99
CA LYS A 252 9.42 14.61 -10.22
C LYS A 252 8.18 15.30 -9.67
N LEU A 253 8.21 15.66 -8.38
CA LEU A 253 7.16 16.45 -7.72
C LEU A 253 6.76 17.64 -8.60
N GLY A 254 5.45 17.84 -8.79
CA GLY A 254 4.87 18.92 -9.57
C GLY A 254 4.87 18.72 -11.09
N ASN A 255 5.59 17.73 -11.64
CA ASN A 255 5.51 17.43 -13.07
C ASN A 255 4.13 16.85 -13.42
N GLN A 256 3.63 17.24 -14.59
CA GLN A 256 2.32 16.82 -15.06
C GLN A 256 2.32 15.36 -15.51
N VAL A 257 1.32 14.62 -15.04
CA VAL A 257 0.98 13.23 -15.38
C VAL A 257 -0.22 13.18 -16.30
N GLY A 258 -1.10 14.16 -16.20
CA GLY A 258 -2.35 14.21 -16.96
C GLY A 258 -3.13 15.48 -16.66
N ARG A 259 -4.40 15.48 -17.00
CA ARG A 259 -5.34 16.56 -16.65
C ARG A 259 -6.78 16.09 -16.69
N TYR A 260 -7.64 16.80 -15.97
CA TYR A 260 -9.06 16.84 -16.24
C TYR A 260 -9.42 18.11 -17.02
N VAL A 261 -10.35 17.98 -17.97
CA VAL A 261 -10.95 19.12 -18.65
C VAL A 261 -12.46 19.06 -18.45
N ILE A 262 -12.97 19.97 -17.62
CA ILE A 262 -14.41 20.14 -17.39
C ILE A 262 -14.94 21.01 -18.54
N VAL A 263 -15.87 20.46 -19.32
CA VAL A 263 -16.50 21.15 -20.45
C VAL A 263 -17.94 21.47 -20.09
N TYR A 264 -18.26 22.76 -20.04
CA TYR A 264 -19.59 23.27 -19.74
C TYR A 264 -20.50 23.24 -20.98
N GLN A 265 -21.81 23.27 -20.78
CA GLN A 265 -22.78 23.24 -21.89
C GLN A 265 -22.68 24.45 -22.83
N ASP A 266 -22.19 25.59 -22.33
CA ASP A 266 -21.92 26.80 -23.12
C ASP A 266 -20.61 26.73 -23.91
N GLY A 267 -19.88 25.61 -23.82
CA GLY A 267 -18.60 25.40 -24.50
C GLY A 267 -17.38 25.91 -23.73
N GLU A 268 -17.56 26.57 -22.58
CA GLU A 268 -16.44 26.95 -21.73
C GLU A 268 -15.68 25.71 -21.23
N ARG A 269 -14.38 25.88 -20.99
CA ARG A 269 -13.48 24.82 -20.53
C ARG A 269 -12.74 25.26 -19.27
N GLN A 270 -12.60 24.34 -18.33
CA GLN A 270 -11.74 24.49 -17.16
C GLN A 270 -10.79 23.30 -17.11
N GLU A 271 -9.48 23.58 -17.13
CA GLU A 271 -8.43 22.57 -17.01
C GLU A 271 -8.00 22.44 -15.56
N VAL A 272 -7.78 21.19 -15.13
CA VAL A 272 -7.27 20.83 -13.82
C VAL A 272 -6.03 19.96 -14.06
N PRO A 273 -4.82 20.45 -13.78
CA PRO A 273 -3.63 19.63 -13.95
C PRO A 273 -3.64 18.46 -12.98
N LEU A 274 -3.09 17.33 -13.41
CA LEU A 274 -2.80 16.19 -12.54
C LEU A 274 -1.29 16.03 -12.48
N ARG A 275 -0.68 16.35 -11.34
CA ARG A 275 0.77 16.37 -11.16
C ARG A 275 1.20 15.42 -10.06
N TRP A 276 2.43 14.91 -10.22
CA TRP A 276 3.06 14.04 -9.23
C TRP A 276 3.15 14.72 -7.88
N GLY A 277 2.68 14.04 -6.82
CA GLY A 277 2.75 14.53 -5.44
C GLY A 277 1.83 15.71 -5.12
N GLU A 278 1.11 16.26 -6.10
CA GLU A 278 0.14 17.34 -5.90
C GLU A 278 -1.28 16.78 -5.97
N GLU A 279 -1.69 16.21 -7.11
CA GLU A 279 -3.00 15.59 -7.30
C GLU A 279 -2.92 14.07 -7.39
N VAL A 280 -1.79 13.53 -7.85
CA VAL A 280 -1.61 12.11 -8.16
C VAL A 280 -0.41 11.51 -7.43
N ALA A 281 -0.60 10.33 -6.87
CA ALA A 281 0.46 9.49 -6.28
C ALA A 281 0.29 8.04 -6.72
N ARG A 282 1.30 7.19 -6.49
CA ARG A 282 1.16 5.75 -6.76
C ARG A 282 0.09 5.11 -5.87
N SER A 283 -0.60 4.12 -6.43
CA SER A 283 -1.61 3.34 -5.69
C SER A 283 -0.97 2.37 -4.69
N ASN A 284 0.06 1.60 -5.10
CA ASN A 284 0.66 0.62 -4.21
C ASN A 284 1.51 1.31 -3.13
N MET A 285 1.21 1.05 -1.87
CA MET A 285 1.89 1.56 -0.67
C MET A 285 3.11 0.72 -0.28
N ILE A 286 3.48 -0.27 -1.10
CA ILE A 286 4.67 -1.08 -0.92
C ILE A 286 5.54 -0.95 -2.17
N THR A 287 6.82 -0.64 -1.97
CA THR A 287 7.84 -0.66 -3.02
C THR A 287 8.87 -1.72 -2.69
N ILE A 288 8.96 -2.75 -3.55
CA ILE A 288 9.80 -3.94 -3.35
C ILE A 288 9.49 -4.65 -2.02
N ALA A 289 10.21 -4.32 -0.94
CA ALA A 289 10.04 -4.89 0.39
C ALA A 289 9.80 -3.80 1.47
N THR A 290 9.60 -2.56 1.05
CA THR A 290 9.49 -1.40 1.94
C THR A 290 8.09 -0.82 1.85
N ARG A 291 7.46 -0.64 3.02
CA ARG A 291 6.23 0.15 3.13
C ARG A 291 6.58 1.63 2.96
N ILE A 292 5.85 2.30 2.09
CA ILE A 292 5.95 3.73 1.85
C ILE A 292 4.59 4.38 2.06
N ASP A 293 4.59 5.70 2.23
CA ASP A 293 3.36 6.47 2.37
C ASP A 293 3.22 7.45 1.19
N PRO A 294 2.76 7.00 0.00
CA PRO A 294 2.60 7.90 -1.12
C PRO A 294 1.49 8.90 -0.82
N ALA A 295 1.85 10.16 -0.75
CA ALA A 295 0.96 11.27 -0.41
C ALA A 295 0.88 12.28 -1.55
N THR A 296 -0.16 13.11 -1.49
CA THR A 296 -0.39 14.22 -2.41
C THR A 296 -0.78 15.45 -1.61
N ALA A 297 -0.43 16.65 -2.07
CA ALA A 297 -0.79 17.89 -1.41
C ALA A 297 -2.30 18.24 -1.51
N GLN A 298 -2.95 17.93 -2.63
CA GLN A 298 -4.33 18.31 -2.96
C GLN A 298 -5.36 17.19 -2.81
N GLY A 299 -4.92 15.93 -2.86
CA GLY A 299 -5.76 14.75 -2.68
C GLY A 299 -5.62 14.12 -1.30
N GLU A 300 -6.68 13.51 -0.77
CA GLU A 300 -6.66 12.77 0.49
C GLU A 300 -6.77 11.27 0.28
N ARG A 301 -6.06 10.46 1.07
CA ARG A 301 -6.30 9.01 1.08
C ARG A 301 -7.65 8.73 1.72
N VAL A 302 -8.52 8.03 0.99
CA VAL A 302 -9.89 7.73 1.44
C VAL A 302 -10.25 6.26 1.40
N ILE A 303 -9.49 5.44 0.65
CA ILE A 303 -9.67 3.99 0.62
C ILE A 303 -8.31 3.31 0.66
N VAL A 304 -8.22 2.23 1.43
CA VAL A 304 -7.12 1.27 1.40
C VAL A 304 -7.69 -0.12 1.17
N TYR A 305 -7.09 -0.90 0.30
CA TYR A 305 -7.45 -2.30 0.04
C TYR A 305 -6.20 -3.12 -0.22
N SER A 306 -6.22 -4.41 0.13
CA SER A 306 -5.01 -5.25 0.05
C SER A 306 -5.27 -6.50 -0.76
N LYS A 307 -4.56 -6.63 -1.89
CA LYS A 307 -4.48 -7.86 -2.67
C LYS A 307 -3.53 -8.88 -2.05
N ASP A 308 -2.41 -8.39 -1.57
CA ASP A 308 -1.42 -9.15 -0.83
C ASP A 308 -0.88 -8.21 0.28
N PRO A 309 -0.99 -8.58 1.57
CA PRO A 309 -0.59 -7.68 2.66
C PRO A 309 0.93 -7.44 2.75
N ILE A 310 1.72 -8.21 2.01
CA ILE A 310 3.19 -8.14 1.95
C ILE A 310 3.65 -7.31 0.74
N ARG A 311 2.90 -7.30 -0.37
CA ARG A 311 3.36 -6.69 -1.64
C ARG A 311 2.35 -5.81 -2.38
N GLU A 312 1.05 -6.02 -2.19
CA GLU A 312 -0.01 -5.32 -2.91
C GLU A 312 -1.01 -4.73 -1.92
N VAL A 313 -0.63 -3.60 -1.31
CA VAL A 313 -1.50 -2.77 -0.46
C VAL A 313 -1.75 -1.48 -1.20
N HIS A 314 -2.97 -1.28 -1.64
CA HIS A 314 -3.35 -0.19 -2.54
C HIS A 314 -4.12 0.89 -1.82
N GLN A 315 -3.95 2.12 -2.29
CA GLN A 315 -4.76 3.26 -1.90
C GLN A 315 -5.53 3.84 -3.08
N THR A 316 -6.60 4.57 -2.78
CA THR A 316 -7.21 5.55 -3.67
C THR A 316 -7.29 6.90 -2.99
N ARG A 317 -7.30 7.97 -3.79
CA ARG A 317 -7.32 9.34 -3.30
C ARG A 317 -8.55 10.10 -3.79
N LEU A 318 -9.04 10.97 -2.92
CA LEU A 318 -10.14 11.89 -3.19
C LEU A 318 -9.56 13.24 -3.59
N LEU A 319 -9.78 13.65 -4.83
CA LEU A 319 -9.48 15.00 -5.30
C LEU A 319 -10.79 15.77 -5.47
N SER A 320 -10.88 16.94 -4.86
CA SER A 320 -12.04 17.81 -4.93
C SER A 320 -11.72 19.03 -5.79
N VAL A 321 -12.54 19.29 -6.81
CA VAL A 321 -12.31 20.37 -7.78
C VAL A 321 -13.55 21.23 -7.88
N ASP A 322 -13.43 22.52 -7.55
CA ASP A 322 -14.52 23.47 -7.72
C ASP A 322 -14.90 23.61 -9.20
N ALA A 323 -16.19 23.62 -9.46
CA ALA A 323 -16.80 23.89 -10.75
C ALA A 323 -17.53 25.23 -10.70
N ARG A 324 -17.81 25.83 -11.85
CA ARG A 324 -18.38 27.19 -11.95
C ARG A 324 -19.88 27.28 -11.59
N GLY A 325 -20.46 26.26 -10.96
CA GLY A 325 -21.89 26.17 -10.69
C GLY A 325 -22.77 25.98 -11.94
N LYS A 326 -22.15 25.90 -13.13
CA LYS A 326 -22.82 25.75 -14.43
C LYS A 326 -23.13 24.29 -14.73
N THR A 327 -24.02 24.05 -15.70
CA THR A 327 -24.26 22.72 -16.26
C THR A 327 -23.03 22.22 -16.99
N VAL A 328 -22.49 21.09 -16.54
CA VAL A 328 -21.33 20.44 -17.11
C VAL A 328 -21.81 19.43 -18.14
N ALA A 329 -21.37 19.58 -19.39
CA ALA A 329 -21.70 18.63 -20.45
C ALA A 329 -20.92 17.33 -20.25
N ARG A 330 -19.61 17.45 -20.03
CA ARG A 330 -18.69 16.31 -19.93
C ARG A 330 -17.42 16.66 -19.17
N VAL A 331 -16.75 15.64 -18.66
CA VAL A 331 -15.37 15.71 -18.16
C VAL A 331 -14.50 14.86 -19.07
N ILE A 332 -13.40 15.43 -19.56
CA ILE A 332 -12.40 14.71 -20.32
C ILE A 332 -11.23 14.41 -19.38
N CYS A 333 -10.84 13.14 -19.27
CA CYS A 333 -9.64 12.75 -18.55
C CYS A 333 -8.56 12.43 -19.58
N GLU A 334 -7.37 13.01 -19.40
CA GLU A 334 -6.24 12.82 -20.30
C GLU A 334 -4.97 12.46 -19.51
N LEU A 335 -4.29 11.40 -19.95
CA LEU A 335 -2.94 11.05 -19.54
C LEU A 335 -1.97 11.86 -20.41
N ALA A 336 -0.98 12.51 -19.79
CA ALA A 336 0.05 13.23 -20.51
C ALA A 336 0.91 12.23 -21.31
N PRO A 337 1.38 12.60 -22.52
CA PRO A 337 2.37 11.79 -23.21
C PRO A 337 3.62 11.67 -22.35
N ALA A 338 4.36 10.58 -22.54
CA ALA A 338 5.65 10.45 -21.90
C ALA A 338 6.54 11.64 -22.27
N ALA A 339 7.11 12.30 -21.26
CA ALA A 339 8.13 13.31 -21.54
C ALA A 339 9.30 12.63 -22.27
N GLU A 340 9.78 13.25 -23.36
CA GLU A 340 11.06 12.86 -23.96
C GLU A 340 12.14 13.02 -22.88
N GLU A 341 12.84 11.94 -22.57
CA GLU A 341 13.77 11.86 -21.45
C GLU A 341 14.93 12.87 -21.61
N GLY A 342 14.95 13.86 -20.73
CA GLY A 342 16.09 14.75 -20.53
C GLY A 342 16.67 14.58 -19.12
N VAL A 343 17.89 14.07 -19.07
CA VAL A 343 18.85 14.02 -17.94
C VAL A 343 18.77 12.77 -17.03
N PRO A 344 19.85 11.98 -16.90
CA PRO A 344 19.92 10.88 -15.95
C PRO A 344 19.94 11.39 -14.49
N ALA A 345 19.31 10.64 -13.59
CA ALA A 345 19.42 10.88 -12.15
C ALA A 345 20.88 10.73 -11.67
N PRO A 346 21.32 11.51 -10.66
CA PRO A 346 22.66 11.37 -10.10
C PRO A 346 22.84 9.97 -9.48
N PRO A 347 24.07 9.42 -9.51
CA PRO A 347 24.38 8.15 -8.87
C PRO A 347 24.31 8.29 -7.35
N ASP A 348 24.02 7.17 -6.69
CA ASP A 348 24.15 6.92 -5.25
C ASP A 348 23.04 7.43 -4.32
N MET A 349 21.96 6.64 -4.27
CA MET A 349 21.63 5.93 -3.03
C MET A 349 21.40 4.45 -3.36
N HIS A 350 22.03 3.59 -2.56
CA HIS A 350 22.20 2.15 -2.77
C HIS A 350 21.04 1.42 -3.48
N HIS A 351 21.38 0.80 -4.62
CA HIS A 351 20.60 -0.22 -5.34
C HIS A 351 19.18 0.17 -5.79
N VAL A 352 19.08 1.19 -6.65
CA VAL A 352 17.92 1.33 -7.55
C VAL A 352 18.02 0.24 -8.63
N THR A 353 17.32 -0.87 -8.42
CA THR A 353 17.04 -1.83 -9.48
C THR A 353 16.13 -1.18 -10.52
N GLY A 354 16.60 -1.06 -11.76
CA GLY A 354 15.75 -0.82 -12.92
C GLY A 354 15.85 0.61 -13.44
N ARG A 355 15.97 0.71 -14.78
CA ARG A 355 15.80 1.94 -15.57
C ARG A 355 14.65 2.77 -15.00
N ASN A 356 14.84 4.08 -14.84
CA ASN A 356 13.74 5.03 -14.67
C ASN A 356 12.67 4.71 -15.72
N PRO A 357 11.52 4.13 -15.36
CA PRO A 357 10.44 4.08 -16.32
C PRO A 357 9.94 5.52 -16.45
N GLY A 358 9.96 6.08 -17.65
CA GLY A 358 9.24 7.33 -17.89
C GLY A 358 7.73 7.16 -17.67
N PRO A 359 6.94 8.24 -17.78
CA PRO A 359 5.47 8.16 -17.78
C PRO A 359 4.89 7.24 -18.87
N ALA A 360 5.72 6.78 -19.82
CA ALA A 360 5.42 5.83 -20.89
C ALA A 360 4.98 4.42 -20.42
N GLN A 361 5.02 4.11 -19.12
CA GLN A 361 4.77 2.77 -18.59
C GLN A 361 3.79 2.76 -17.41
N GLN A 362 2.93 3.76 -17.32
CA GLN A 362 1.98 3.89 -16.22
C GLN A 362 0.55 4.05 -16.71
N ALA A 363 -0.37 3.56 -15.90
CA ALA A 363 -1.79 3.78 -16.05
C ALA A 363 -2.29 4.74 -14.97
N LEU A 364 -3.16 5.68 -15.34
CA LEU A 364 -3.92 6.51 -14.39
C LEU A 364 -5.29 5.86 -14.16
N VAL A 365 -5.70 5.80 -12.90
CA VAL A 365 -6.90 5.07 -12.47
C VAL A 365 -7.93 6.00 -11.83
N LEU A 366 -9.17 5.91 -12.31
CA LEU A 366 -10.32 6.64 -11.79
C LEU A 366 -11.46 5.67 -11.45
N PHE A 367 -11.81 5.60 -10.16
CA PHE A 367 -12.82 4.67 -9.65
C PHE A 367 -14.23 5.22 -9.69
N ALA A 368 -14.43 6.51 -9.40
CA ALA A 368 -15.75 7.11 -9.39
C ALA A 368 -15.67 8.64 -9.43
N ILE A 369 -16.78 9.27 -9.80
CA ILE A 369 -16.99 10.72 -9.70
C ILE A 369 -18.34 10.96 -9.04
N THR A 370 -18.42 11.96 -8.15
CA THR A 370 -19.71 12.54 -7.74
C THR A 370 -19.68 14.05 -7.94
N ALA A 371 -20.80 14.60 -8.41
CA ALA A 371 -21.03 16.03 -8.49
C ALA A 371 -21.67 16.52 -7.20
N GLU A 372 -21.13 17.60 -6.64
CA GLU A 372 -21.75 18.36 -5.55
C GLU A 372 -22.64 19.45 -6.15
N GLN A 373 -23.90 19.48 -5.73
CA GLN A 373 -24.90 20.49 -6.06
C GLN A 373 -25.31 21.19 -4.76
N ARG A 374 -25.53 22.51 -4.83
CA ARG A 374 -26.22 23.22 -3.75
C ARG A 374 -27.70 23.25 -4.09
N ASP A 375 -28.52 22.91 -3.11
CA ASP A 375 -29.96 23.14 -3.16
C ASP A 375 -30.30 24.63 -3.34
#